data_AF-A0A6N2LGI3-F1
#
_entry.id   AF-A0A6N2LGI3-F1
#
_cell.length_a   1.000
_cell.length_b   1.000
_cell.length_c   1.000
_cell.angle_alpha   90.00
_cell.angle_beta   90.00
_cell.angle_gamma   90.00
#
_symmetry.space_group_name_H-M   'P 1'
#
loop_
_entity.id
_entity.type
_entity.pdbx_description
1 polymer ?
#
loop_
_entity_poly.entity_id
_entity_poly.type
_entity_poly.pdbx_seq_one_letter_code
_entity_poly.pdbx_strand_id
1 'polypeptide(L)' 'MEGCAAKLTVPCGLEVFLSFSGNNNNPSDDCCKKLVATGIDCHNAFTEILISKEPQENPSKISLRSMDIWNRCVAVASKA' A
#
# COMPACT_ATOMS: atom_id res chain seq x y z
N MET A 1 11.98 -2.22 8.85
CA MET A 1 11.79 -2.46 7.40
C MET A 1 12.00 -3.92 6.99
N GLU A 2 12.99 -4.65 7.53
CA GLU A 2 13.33 -6.03 7.08
C GLU A 2 12.14 -7.01 7.15
N GLY A 3 11.21 -6.86 8.10
CA GLY A 3 10.01 -7.70 8.19
C GLY A 3 8.83 -7.27 7.27
N CYS A 4 8.78 -6.01 6.86
CA CYS A 4 7.68 -5.48 6.03
C CYS A 4 7.88 -5.86 4.56
N ALA A 5 9.09 -5.63 4.05
CA ALA A 5 9.44 -5.92 2.67
C ALA A 5 9.52 -7.43 2.38
N ALA A 6 9.92 -8.25 3.36
CA ALA A 6 10.00 -9.71 3.20
C ALA A 6 8.64 -10.37 2.89
N LYS A 7 7.54 -9.75 3.30
CA LYS A 7 6.17 -10.27 3.11
C LYS A 7 5.51 -9.76 1.83
N LEU A 8 6.03 -8.68 1.25
CA LEU A 8 5.52 -8.08 0.03
C LEU A 8 6.44 -8.43 -1.13
N THR A 9 6.04 -9.39 -1.96
CA THR A 9 6.81 -9.76 -3.16
C THR A 9 7.00 -8.54 -4.08
N VAL A 10 8.13 -8.45 -4.80
CA VAL A 10 8.44 -7.33 -5.71
C VAL A 10 7.26 -6.91 -6.61
N PRO A 11 6.49 -7.83 -7.24
CA PRO A 11 5.32 -7.46 -8.03
C PRO A 11 4.24 -6.73 -7.23
N CYS A 12 3.92 -7.20 -6.02
CA CYS A 12 2.94 -6.55 -5.16
C CYS A 12 3.44 -5.22 -4.59
N GLY A 13 4.74 -5.07 -4.36
CA GLY A 13 5.32 -3.77 -4.01
C GLY A 13 5.12 -2.73 -5.09
N LEU A 14 5.33 -3.12 -6.35
CA LEU A 14 5.09 -2.24 -7.49
C LEU A 14 3.60 -1.90 -7.63
N GLU A 15 2.70 -2.87 -7.52
CA GLU A 15 1.25 -2.61 -7.57
C GLU A 15 0.82 -1.60 -6.50
N VAL A 16 1.16 -1.86 -5.23
CA VAL A 16 0.79 -0.97 -4.11
C VAL A 16 1.35 0.44 -4.31
N PHE A 17 2.61 0.56 -4.76
CA PHE A 17 3.23 1.85 -5.06
C PHE A 17 2.46 2.61 -6.15
N LEU A 18 2.13 1.95 -7.26
CA LEU A 18 1.38 2.56 -8.37
C LEU A 18 -0.06 2.95 -7.98
N SER A 19 -0.68 2.18 -7.08
CA SER A 19 -1.99 2.50 -6.54
C SER A 19 -1.96 3.77 -5.70
N PHE A 20 -0.91 3.98 -4.90
CA PHE A 20 -0.77 5.18 -4.07
C PHE A 20 -0.47 6.43 -4.91
N SER A 21 0.35 6.31 -5.95
CA SER A 21 0.74 7.43 -6.83
C SER A 21 -0.37 7.88 -7.80
N GLY A 22 -1.54 7.22 -7.80
CA GLY A 22 -2.73 7.73 -8.47
C GLY A 22 -2.98 7.19 -9.88
N ASN A 23 -2.33 6.09 -10.28
CA ASN A 23 -2.62 5.41 -11.55
C ASN A 23 -3.95 4.60 -11.55
N ASN A 24 -4.87 4.91 -10.63
CA ASN A 24 -6.25 4.39 -10.52
C ASN A 24 -6.46 2.87 -10.48
N ASN A 25 -5.40 2.06 -10.54
CA ASN A 25 -5.51 0.63 -10.37
C ASN A 25 -5.36 0.31 -8.88
N ASN A 26 -6.44 -0.15 -8.27
CA ASN A 26 -6.37 -0.79 -6.96
C ASN A 26 -5.45 -2.02 -7.03
N PRO A 27 -4.73 -2.38 -5.95
CA PRO A 27 -3.95 -3.61 -5.93
C PRO A 27 -4.85 -4.81 -6.19
N SER A 28 -4.29 -5.84 -6.83
CA SER A 28 -4.98 -7.14 -6.97
C SER A 28 -5.37 -7.71 -5.59
N ASP A 29 -6.38 -8.57 -5.55
CA ASP A 29 -6.86 -9.15 -4.29
C ASP A 29 -5.77 -9.96 -3.57
N ASP A 30 -4.89 -10.64 -4.33
CA ASP A 30 -3.74 -11.36 -3.80
C ASP A 30 -2.69 -10.41 -3.20
N CYS A 31 -2.40 -9.29 -3.88
CA CYS A 31 -1.50 -8.28 -3.32
C CYS A 31 -2.13 -7.55 -2.12
N CYS A 32 -3.45 -7.39 -2.07
CA CYS A 32 -4.14 -6.90 -0.89
C CYS A 32 -3.99 -7.82 0.31
N LYS A 33 -4.17 -9.14 0.13
CA LYS A 33 -3.96 -10.12 1.22
C LYS A 33 -2.53 -10.08 1.74
N LYS A 34 -1.54 -10.00 0.85
CA LYS A 34 -0.12 -9.86 1.24
C LYS A 34 0.15 -8.55 1.96
N LEU A 35 -0.41 -7.43 1.49
CA LEU A 35 -0.29 -6.13 2.14
C LEU A 35 -0.85 -6.18 3.57
N VAL A 36 -2.05 -6.72 3.76
CA VAL A 36 -2.65 -6.86 5.09
C VAL A 36 -1.82 -7.76 6.00
N ALA A 37 -1.26 -8.86 5.48
CA ALA A 37 -0.37 -9.75 6.23
C ALA A 37 0.95 -9.09 6.70
N THR A 38 1.33 -7.95 6.09
CA THR A 38 2.45 -7.13 6.57
C THR A 38 2.09 -6.34 7.83
N GLY A 39 0.82 -5.98 8.01
CA GLY A 39 0.32 -5.17 9.11
C GLY A 39 0.25 -3.67 8.81
N ILE A 40 -0.57 -2.95 9.57
CA ILE A 40 -0.83 -1.51 9.36
C ILE A 40 0.43 -0.66 9.53
N ASP A 41 1.32 -1.03 10.44
CA ASP A 41 2.57 -0.30 10.66
C ASP A 41 3.48 -0.34 9.43
N CYS A 42 3.54 -1.50 8.75
CA CYS A 42 4.27 -1.64 7.49
C CYS A 42 3.63 -0.84 6.37
N HIS A 43 2.30 -0.82 6.29
CA HIS A 43 1.57 0.01 5.34
C HIS A 43 1.91 1.50 5.54
N ASN A 44 1.79 2.02 6.76
CA ASN A 44 2.07 3.41 7.08
C ASN A 44 3.53 3.78 6.77
N ALA A 45 4.49 2.90 7.10
CA ALA A 45 5.89 3.12 6.75
C ALA A 45 6.11 3.21 5.23
N PHE A 46 5.42 2.41 4.42
CA PHE A 46 5.47 2.54 2.96
C PHE A 46 4.88 3.87 2.48
N THR A 47 3.79 4.32 3.08
CA THR A 47 3.17 5.63 2.78
C THR A 47 4.14 6.78 3.04
N GLU A 48 4.83 6.76 4.18
CA GLU A 48 5.83 7.78 4.54
C GLU A 48 7.01 7.80 3.56
N ILE A 49 7.51 6.61 3.18
CA ILE A 49 8.56 6.50 2.16
C ILE A 49 8.10 7.10 0.83
N LEU A 50 6.85 6.83 0.43
CA LEU A 50 6.30 7.38 -0.81
C LEU A 50 6.19 8.90 -0.76
N ILE A 51 5.65 9.45 0.33
CA ILE A 51 5.58 10.91 0.55
C ILE A 51 6.96 11.53 0.44
N SER A 52 7.98 10.89 1.02
CA SER A 52 9.37 11.37 0.92
C SER A 52 9.96 11.27 -0.49
N LYS A 53 9.49 10.33 -1.32
CA LYS A 53 10.00 10.09 -2.68
C LYS A 53 9.26 10.88 -3.76
N GLU A 54 8.04 11.35 -3.46
CA GLU A 54 7.18 12.11 -4.36
C GLU A 54 6.97 13.54 -3.85
N PRO A 55 8.03 14.37 -3.72
CA PRO A 55 7.92 15.73 -3.15
C PRO A 55 7.02 16.67 -3.98
N GLN A 56 6.80 16.34 -5.26
CA GLN A 56 5.86 17.03 -6.15
C GLN A 56 4.37 16.76 -5.82
N GLU A 57 4.07 15.65 -5.14
CA GLU A 57 2.71 15.27 -4.80
C GLU A 57 2.30 15.87 -3.45
N ASN A 58 0.99 16.08 -3.26
CA ASN A 58 0.49 16.56 -1.98
C ASN A 58 0.50 15.40 -0.96
N PRO A 59 1.24 15.50 0.16
CA PRO A 59 1.34 14.42 1.14
C PRO A 59 -0.03 13.95 1.67
N SER A 60 -0.95 14.89 1.91
CA SER A 60 -2.29 14.58 2.39
C SER A 60 -3.10 13.78 1.36
N LYS A 61 -2.90 14.02 0.06
CA LYS A 61 -3.56 13.22 -1.00
C LYS A 61 -3.01 11.80 -1.03
N ILE A 62 -1.70 11.64 -0.87
CA ILE A 62 -1.07 10.31 -0.77
C ILE A 62 -1.60 9.56 0.45
N SER A 63 -1.63 10.19 1.63
CA SER A 63 -2.13 9.57 2.86
C SER A 63 -3.59 9.14 2.75
N LEU A 64 -4.46 9.97 2.17
CA LEU A 64 -5.87 9.63 1.96
C LEU A 64 -6.02 8.42 1.04
N ARG A 65 -5.35 8.41 -0.12
CA ARG A 65 -5.37 7.26 -1.05
C ARG A 65 -4.83 5.99 -0.40
N SER A 66 -3.75 6.12 0.36
CA SER A 66 -3.15 5.01 1.09
C SER A 66 -4.15 4.36 2.05
N MET A 67 -4.87 5.18 2.83
CA MET A 67 -5.91 4.70 3.75
C MET A 67 -7.08 4.03 3.03
N ASP A 68 -7.54 4.59 1.90
CA ASP A 68 -8.60 3.98 1.10
C ASP A 68 -8.19 2.58 0.60
N ILE A 69 -6.95 2.44 0.14
CA ILE A 69 -6.39 1.17 -0.31
C ILE A 69 -6.25 0.19 0.85
N TRP A 70 -5.81 0.64 2.02
CA TRP A 70 -5.74 -0.20 3.21
C TRP A 70 -7.12 -0.76 3.57
N ASN A 71 -8.13 0.11 3.69
CA ASN A 71 -9.50 -0.28 4.02
C ASN A 71 -10.07 -1.28 3.01
N ARG A 72 -9.83 -1.05 1.71
CA ARG A 72 -10.18 -2.00 0.65
C ARG A 72 -9.50 -3.34 0.87
N CYS A 73 -8.19 -3.35 1.09
CA CYS A 73 -7.42 -4.59 1.24
C CYS A 73 -7.82 -5.38 2.49
N VAL A 74 -8.14 -4.71 3.61
CA VAL A 74 -8.73 -5.34 4.79
C VAL A 74 -10.06 -6.00 4.44
N ALA A 75 -10.95 -5.30 3.73
CA ALA A 75 -12.23 -5.87 3.31
C ALA A 75 -12.07 -7.08 2.37
N VAL A 76 -11.04 -7.11 1.52
CA VAL A 76 -10.71 -8.26 0.67
C VAL A 76 -10.17 -9.42 1.50
N ALA A 77 -9.26 -9.15 2.43
CA ALA A 77 -8.66 -10.18 3.28
C ALA A 77 -9.67 -10.84 4.23
N SER A 78 -10.68 -10.09 4.70
CA SER A 78 -11.73 -10.60 5.60
C SER A 78 -12.83 -11.43 4.90
N LYS A 79 -12.84 -11.48 3.56
CA LYS A 79 -13.81 -12.27 2.77
C LYS A 79 -13.30 -13.67 2.40
N ALA A 80 -12.09 -14.02 2.83
CA ALA A 80 -11.42 -15.28 2.54
C ALA A 80 -11.57 -16.30 3.67
#